data_AF-A0A091PBV8-F1
#
_entry.id   AF-A0A091PBV8-F1
#
_cell.length_a   1.000
_cell.length_b   1.000
_cell.length_c   1.000
_cell.angle_alpha   90.00
_cell.angle_beta   90.00
_cell.angle_gamma   90.00
#
_symmetry.space_group_name_H-M   'P 1'
#
loop_
_entity.id
_entity.type
_entity.pdbx_description
1 polymer ?
#
loop_
_entity_poly.entity_id
_entity_poly.type
_entity_poly.pdbx_seq_one_letter_code
_entity_poly.pdbx_strand_id
1 'polypeptide(L)'
;CVKLGQWASTRRDLFSEAFCDEFSKLHVEVSPHPWGHTDELLRKAFGEDWTSILKFQSREPVGSGCVAQVYKAYADLTAIAGSQAKELARRSEFWSSFEAWEVSGFRGLFRWLRRRKSKEMWDERSREELSPADCSRGSPVSGVSVTEQMAKPLLNPNPSSARHLTPVAIKVLHPGLVHQVQMDLFLMKMGSHIIGLLPGFKWLSLTEIVEEFEKLMIQQIDLRYEARNLERFRQNFLDVDFVKFPTPLRPLVTADVLVETFEESEPISRYLHAEIATELRQRLAKMGMDMLLKMIFVDNFVHADLHPGNILVQGTAHVSTSCKEQTAIVDLCDTLVVEVQPPLRRLCLVLLDAGIVAELQSADMQNFRAVFTAVVQGQ
;
A
#
# COMPACT_ATOMS: atom_id res chain seq x y z
N CYS A 1 3.73 -17.93 -14.65
CA CYS A 1 3.45 -17.02 -13.53
C CYS A 1 4.73 -16.28 -13.12
N VAL A 2 4.85 -14.96 -13.36
CA VAL A 2 6.10 -14.20 -13.10
C VAL A 2 6.46 -14.17 -11.61
N LYS A 3 5.48 -13.96 -10.72
CA LYS A 3 5.71 -13.90 -9.26
C LYS A 3 6.14 -15.25 -8.66
N LEU A 4 5.77 -16.38 -9.27
CA LEU A 4 6.33 -17.69 -8.92
C LEU A 4 7.83 -17.77 -9.30
N GLY A 5 8.22 -17.18 -10.44
CA GLY A 5 9.61 -17.06 -10.83
C GLY A 5 10.43 -16.20 -9.86
N GLN A 6 9.92 -15.03 -9.50
CA GLN A 6 10.55 -14.14 -8.52
C GLN A 6 10.69 -14.83 -7.16
N TRP A 7 9.62 -15.45 -6.65
CA TRP A 7 9.64 -16.20 -5.39
C TRP A 7 10.58 -17.43 -5.43
N ALA A 8 10.62 -18.17 -6.55
CA ALA A 8 11.56 -19.26 -6.72
C ALA A 8 13.02 -18.76 -6.80
N SER A 9 13.27 -17.60 -7.41
CA SER A 9 14.62 -17.05 -7.54
C SER A 9 15.27 -16.67 -6.20
N THR A 10 14.47 -16.34 -5.17
CA THR A 10 14.97 -16.13 -3.80
C THR A 10 15.15 -17.43 -3.01
N ARG A 11 14.52 -18.54 -3.46
CA ARG A 11 14.65 -19.88 -2.88
C ARG A 11 15.79 -20.69 -3.50
N ARG A 12 17.01 -20.15 -3.41
CA ARG A 12 18.27 -20.83 -3.80
C ARG A 12 18.59 -22.09 -2.96
N ASP A 13 17.81 -22.38 -1.93
CA ASP A 13 17.79 -23.62 -1.15
C ASP A 13 16.95 -24.74 -1.80
N LEU A 14 16.02 -24.38 -2.69
CA LEU A 14 15.14 -25.32 -3.41
C LEU A 14 15.48 -25.44 -4.90
N PHE A 15 16.00 -24.36 -5.51
CA PHE A 15 16.28 -24.26 -6.93
C PHE A 15 17.76 -23.94 -7.20
N SER A 16 18.29 -24.42 -8.32
CA SER A 16 19.68 -24.17 -8.69
C SER A 16 19.91 -22.69 -9.05
N GLU A 17 21.13 -22.21 -8.84
CA GLU A 17 21.52 -20.81 -9.14
C GLU A 17 21.16 -20.41 -10.59
N ALA A 18 21.50 -21.26 -11.58
CA ALA A 18 21.13 -21.02 -12.97
C ALA A 18 19.61 -21.01 -13.24
N PHE A 19 18.79 -21.68 -12.43
CA PHE A 19 17.33 -21.59 -12.52
C PHE A 19 16.83 -20.27 -11.95
N CYS A 20 17.34 -19.87 -10.78
CA CYS A 20 17.03 -18.58 -10.15
C CYS A 20 17.41 -17.41 -11.06
N ASP A 21 18.57 -17.50 -11.70
CA ASP A 21 19.15 -16.41 -12.51
C ASP A 21 18.54 -16.33 -13.92
N GLU A 22 17.85 -17.36 -14.42
CA GLU A 22 16.94 -17.22 -15.57
C GLU A 22 15.58 -16.65 -15.16
N PHE A 23 15.01 -17.09 -14.04
CA PHE A 23 13.71 -16.58 -13.57
C PHE A 23 13.77 -15.13 -13.04
N SER A 24 14.93 -14.62 -12.64
CA SER A 24 15.13 -13.20 -12.34
C SER A 24 15.12 -12.32 -13.61
N LYS A 25 15.28 -12.88 -14.82
CA LYS A 25 15.14 -12.12 -16.08
C LYS A 25 13.68 -11.91 -16.50
N LEU A 26 12.73 -12.58 -15.84
CA LEU A 26 11.29 -12.51 -16.15
C LEU A 26 10.58 -11.26 -15.58
N HIS A 27 11.33 -10.18 -15.28
CA HIS A 27 10.80 -8.82 -15.11
C HIS A 27 10.32 -8.25 -16.47
N VAL A 28 9.23 -8.81 -16.99
CA VAL A 28 8.59 -8.38 -18.24
C VAL A 28 7.70 -7.16 -17.98
N GLU A 29 7.86 -6.10 -18.77
CA GLU A 29 6.88 -5.02 -18.86
C GLU A 29 5.54 -5.60 -19.34
N VAL A 30 4.52 -5.62 -18.46
CA VAL A 30 3.22 -6.20 -18.81
C VAL A 30 2.44 -5.20 -19.64
N SER A 31 2.04 -5.60 -20.85
CA SER A 31 1.19 -4.81 -21.75
C SER A 31 0.01 -4.17 -20.99
N PRO A 32 -0.10 -2.83 -20.97
CA PRO A 32 -1.16 -2.14 -20.22
C PRO A 32 -2.56 -2.60 -20.62
N HIS A 33 -3.43 -2.77 -19.62
CA HIS A 33 -4.85 -3.06 -19.86
C HIS A 33 -5.58 -1.81 -20.40
N PRO A 34 -6.62 -1.97 -21.23
CA PRO A 34 -7.36 -0.84 -21.80
C PRO A 34 -8.04 0.02 -20.74
N TRP A 35 -8.06 1.35 -20.93
CA TRP A 35 -8.64 2.32 -20.00
C TRP A 35 -10.05 1.95 -19.48
N GLY A 36 -10.88 1.31 -20.31
CA GLY A 36 -12.23 0.89 -19.92
C GLY A 36 -12.29 0.01 -18.66
N HIS A 37 -11.31 -0.87 -18.45
CA HIS A 37 -11.22 -1.69 -17.23
C HIS A 37 -10.88 -0.86 -15.98
N THR A 38 -10.00 0.15 -16.13
CA THR A 38 -9.75 1.13 -15.07
C THR A 38 -10.99 1.98 -14.78
N ASP A 39 -11.70 2.44 -15.82
CA ASP A 39 -12.94 3.21 -15.69
C ASP A 39 -14.04 2.42 -14.95
N GLU A 40 -14.18 1.13 -15.26
CA GLU A 40 -15.10 0.19 -14.61
C GLU A 40 -14.73 -0.08 -13.14
N LEU A 41 -13.46 -0.38 -12.84
CA LEU A 41 -13.01 -0.58 -11.46
C LEU A 41 -13.15 0.68 -10.60
N LEU A 42 -12.92 1.87 -11.17
CA LEU A 42 -13.15 3.14 -10.46
C LEU A 42 -14.64 3.39 -10.19
N ARG A 43 -15.55 3.02 -11.11
CA ARG A 43 -17.01 3.04 -10.85
C ARG A 43 -17.43 2.01 -9.80
N LYS A 44 -16.90 0.77 -9.85
CA LYS A 44 -17.14 -0.26 -8.83
C LYS A 44 -16.71 0.22 -7.45
N ALA A 45 -15.49 0.76 -7.34
CA ALA A 45 -14.87 1.17 -6.08
C ALA A 45 -15.48 2.46 -5.50
N PHE A 46 -15.66 3.49 -6.33
CA PHE A 46 -15.93 4.86 -5.87
C PHE A 46 -17.26 5.45 -6.40
N GLY A 47 -18.01 4.71 -7.22
CA GLY A 47 -19.29 5.14 -7.81
C GLY A 47 -19.15 5.95 -9.10
N GLU A 48 -20.28 6.22 -9.77
CA GLU A 48 -20.32 6.95 -11.05
C GLU A 48 -19.65 8.34 -10.98
N ASP A 49 -19.80 9.04 -9.86
CA ASP A 49 -19.23 10.37 -9.62
C ASP A 49 -17.74 10.34 -9.25
N TRP A 50 -17.02 9.22 -9.39
CA TRP A 50 -15.59 9.12 -9.04
C TRP A 50 -14.74 10.21 -9.71
N THR A 51 -15.13 10.60 -10.92
CA THR A 51 -14.47 11.65 -11.72
C THR A 51 -14.54 13.03 -11.06
N SER A 52 -15.42 13.25 -10.09
CA SER A 52 -15.45 14.49 -9.27
C SER A 52 -14.27 14.54 -8.29
N ILE A 53 -13.90 13.38 -7.73
CA ILE A 53 -12.85 13.21 -6.71
C ILE A 53 -11.46 13.12 -7.36
N LEU A 54 -11.32 12.34 -8.44
CA LEU A 54 -10.04 12.00 -9.08
C LEU A 54 -9.92 12.61 -10.48
N LYS A 55 -8.83 13.34 -10.72
CA LYS A 55 -8.50 14.05 -11.97
C LYS A 55 -7.21 13.50 -12.56
N PHE A 56 -7.33 12.56 -13.50
CA PHE A 56 -6.20 11.94 -14.18
C PHE A 56 -5.46 12.92 -15.08
N GLN A 57 -4.12 12.84 -15.12
CA GLN A 57 -3.29 13.67 -15.99
C GLN A 57 -3.23 13.13 -17.43
N SER A 58 -3.16 11.80 -17.56
CA SER A 58 -3.33 11.05 -18.81
C SER A 58 -4.18 9.80 -18.54
N ARG A 59 -4.73 9.21 -19.61
CA ARG A 59 -5.34 7.86 -19.61
C ARG A 59 -4.32 6.74 -19.89
N GLU A 60 -3.07 7.11 -20.13
CA GLU A 60 -1.93 6.20 -20.19
C GLU A 60 -1.35 6.04 -18.77
N PRO A 61 -1.02 4.81 -18.33
CA PRO A 61 -0.36 4.60 -17.04
C PRO A 61 1.09 5.08 -17.08
N VAL A 62 1.61 5.55 -15.94
CA VAL A 62 3.03 5.90 -15.76
C VAL A 62 3.92 4.68 -15.56
N GLY A 63 3.35 3.50 -15.34
CA GLY A 63 4.04 2.22 -15.29
C GLY A 63 3.05 1.06 -15.20
N SER A 64 3.43 -0.11 -15.73
CA SER A 64 2.60 -1.32 -15.73
C SER A 64 3.37 -2.49 -15.11
N GLY A 65 3.01 -2.85 -13.88
CA GLY A 65 3.60 -3.98 -13.16
C GLY A 65 2.89 -5.29 -13.47
N CYS A 66 3.36 -6.38 -12.86
CA CYS A 66 2.79 -7.72 -13.05
C CYS A 66 1.52 -8.02 -12.24
N VAL A 67 1.01 -7.05 -11.47
CA VAL A 67 -0.24 -7.14 -10.68
C VAL A 67 -1.20 -6.01 -11.02
N ALA A 68 -0.69 -4.79 -11.07
CA ALA A 68 -1.44 -3.57 -11.32
C ALA A 68 -0.66 -2.62 -12.22
N GLN A 69 -1.36 -1.72 -12.89
CA GLN A 69 -0.76 -0.55 -13.54
C GLN A 69 -1.07 0.72 -12.75
N VAL A 70 -0.17 1.69 -12.85
CA VAL A 70 -0.16 2.89 -12.00
C VAL A 70 -0.42 4.13 -12.84
N TYR A 71 -1.30 5.00 -12.38
CA TYR A 71 -1.63 6.27 -13.02
C TYR A 71 -1.24 7.46 -12.15
N LYS A 72 -0.91 8.59 -12.79
CA LYS A 72 -0.69 9.88 -12.13
C LYS A 72 -1.92 10.77 -12.27
N ALA A 73 -2.44 11.24 -11.15
CA ALA A 73 -3.67 12.03 -11.07
C ALA A 73 -3.57 13.08 -9.96
N TYR A 74 -4.66 13.83 -9.75
CA TYR A 74 -4.88 14.67 -8.57
C TYR A 74 -6.18 14.25 -7.87
N ALA A 75 -6.18 14.26 -6.53
CA ALA A 75 -7.36 14.02 -5.71
C ALA A 75 -7.84 15.33 -5.06
N ASP A 76 -9.14 15.61 -5.12
CA ASP A 76 -9.77 16.67 -4.33
C ASP A 76 -10.15 16.15 -2.94
N LEU A 77 -9.30 16.42 -1.95
CA LEU A 77 -9.52 15.97 -0.57
C LEU A 77 -10.77 16.61 0.07
N THR A 78 -11.27 17.73 -0.46
CA THR A 78 -12.47 18.39 0.09
C THR A 78 -13.75 17.66 -0.30
N ALA A 79 -13.78 17.03 -1.49
CA ALA A 79 -14.86 16.13 -1.88
C ALA A 79 -14.90 14.88 -0.99
N ILE A 80 -13.73 14.33 -0.66
CA ILE A 80 -13.59 13.14 0.21
C ILE A 80 -14.13 13.45 1.61
N ALA A 81 -13.74 14.56 2.23
CA ALA A 81 -14.15 14.92 3.60
C ALA A 81 -15.66 15.19 3.77
N GLY A 82 -16.42 15.29 2.67
CA GLY A 82 -17.86 15.48 2.67
C GLY A 82 -18.68 14.22 3.02
N SER A 83 -19.99 14.29 2.78
CA SER A 83 -20.92 13.18 3.07
C SER A 83 -20.60 11.88 2.31
N GLN A 84 -19.90 11.97 1.17
CA GLN A 84 -19.51 10.83 0.35
C GLN A 84 -18.59 9.84 1.09
N ALA A 85 -17.70 10.28 1.99
CA ALA A 85 -16.82 9.36 2.73
C ALA A 85 -17.58 8.29 3.52
N LYS A 86 -18.76 8.60 4.07
CA LYS A 86 -19.56 7.62 4.81
C LYS A 86 -20.18 6.54 3.92
N GLU A 87 -20.58 6.90 2.71
CA GLU A 87 -21.11 5.92 1.74
C GLU A 87 -19.98 5.13 1.08
N LEU A 88 -18.83 5.76 0.77
CA LEU A 88 -17.63 5.09 0.27
C LEU A 88 -17.09 4.06 1.28
N ALA A 89 -16.96 4.43 2.56
CA ALA A 89 -16.54 3.51 3.62
C ALA A 89 -17.52 2.33 3.76
N ARG A 90 -18.83 2.60 3.85
CA ARG A 90 -19.86 1.57 3.96
C ARG A 90 -19.88 0.61 2.76
N ARG A 91 -19.60 1.11 1.55
CA ARG A 91 -19.44 0.28 0.35
C ARG A 91 -18.18 -0.58 0.42
N SER A 92 -17.04 -0.03 0.83
CA SER A 92 -15.78 -0.78 0.98
C SER A 92 -15.93 -1.93 2.01
N GLU A 93 -16.61 -1.69 3.13
CA GLU A 93 -16.94 -2.73 4.13
C GLU A 93 -17.89 -3.82 3.59
N PHE A 94 -18.92 -3.42 2.84
CA PHE A 94 -19.88 -4.34 2.22
C PHE A 94 -19.21 -5.21 1.14
N TRP A 95 -18.47 -4.61 0.21
CA TRP A 95 -17.73 -5.33 -0.82
C TRP A 95 -16.65 -6.24 -0.21
N SER A 96 -15.92 -5.77 0.81
CA SER A 96 -14.99 -6.61 1.56
C SER A 96 -15.65 -7.86 2.17
N SER A 97 -16.93 -7.78 2.53
CA SER A 97 -17.68 -8.92 3.08
C SER A 97 -18.12 -9.92 2.00
N PHE A 98 -18.32 -9.44 0.77
CA PHE A 98 -18.67 -10.24 -0.40
C PHE A 98 -17.43 -10.89 -1.04
N GLU A 99 -16.36 -10.12 -1.22
CA GLU A 99 -15.07 -10.61 -1.76
C GLU A 99 -14.42 -11.63 -0.79
N ALA A 100 -14.59 -11.47 0.52
CA ALA A 100 -14.16 -12.48 1.50
C ALA A 100 -14.96 -13.80 1.41
N TRP A 101 -16.17 -13.80 0.85
CA TRP A 101 -16.96 -15.01 0.57
C TRP A 101 -16.44 -15.70 -0.70
N GLU A 102 -16.09 -14.92 -1.73
CA GLU A 102 -15.57 -15.40 -3.01
C GLU A 102 -14.14 -15.97 -2.90
N VAL A 103 -13.20 -15.22 -2.30
CA VAL A 103 -11.81 -15.63 -2.08
C VAL A 103 -11.68 -16.85 -1.14
N SER A 104 -12.66 -17.10 -0.27
CA SER A 104 -12.64 -18.25 0.67
C SER A 104 -12.98 -19.62 0.04
N GLY A 105 -13.55 -19.64 -1.17
CA GLY A 105 -13.94 -20.86 -1.89
C GLY A 105 -14.77 -21.87 -1.07
N PHE A 106 -14.65 -23.17 -1.39
CA PHE A 106 -15.44 -24.24 -0.77
C PHE A 106 -15.27 -24.35 0.76
N ARG A 107 -14.15 -23.89 1.36
CA ARG A 107 -14.00 -23.85 2.83
C ARG A 107 -14.98 -22.88 3.49
N GLY A 108 -15.32 -21.77 2.82
CA GLY A 108 -16.36 -20.84 3.26
C GLY A 108 -17.73 -21.51 3.34
N LEU A 109 -18.11 -22.23 2.28
CA LEU A 109 -19.38 -22.95 2.18
C LEU A 109 -19.53 -24.02 3.28
N PHE A 110 -18.51 -24.86 3.52
CA PHE A 110 -18.53 -25.85 4.59
C PHE A 110 -18.59 -25.22 5.98
N ARG A 111 -17.89 -24.10 6.22
CA ARG A 111 -17.96 -23.36 7.50
C ARG A 111 -19.35 -22.76 7.74
N TRP A 112 -20.02 -22.30 6.68
CA TRP A 112 -21.40 -21.81 6.73
C TRP A 112 -22.42 -22.94 6.96
N LEU A 113 -22.34 -24.06 6.23
CA LEU A 113 -23.19 -25.24 6.45
C LEU A 113 -23.07 -25.77 7.88
N ARG A 114 -21.84 -25.84 8.42
CA ARG A 114 -21.59 -26.26 9.81
C ARG A 114 -22.13 -25.27 10.83
N ARG A 115 -22.06 -23.96 10.57
CA ARG A 115 -22.70 -22.91 11.40
C ARG A 115 -24.23 -22.97 11.33
N ARG A 116 -24.81 -23.23 10.16
CA ARG A 116 -26.27 -23.32 9.97
C ARG A 116 -26.88 -24.47 10.75
N LYS A 117 -26.31 -25.68 10.62
CA LYS A 117 -26.69 -26.85 11.41
C LYS A 117 -26.44 -26.68 12.93
N SER A 118 -25.55 -25.76 13.31
CA SER A 118 -25.33 -25.37 14.71
C SER A 118 -26.21 -24.22 15.20
N LYS A 119 -26.96 -23.53 14.33
CA LYS A 119 -27.89 -22.46 14.71
C LYS A 119 -29.32 -22.96 14.79
N GLU A 120 -29.71 -23.82 13.84
CA GLU A 120 -30.97 -24.58 13.86
C GLU A 120 -31.12 -25.44 15.15
N MET A 121 -30.03 -25.72 15.86
CA MET A 121 -30.02 -26.46 17.15
C MET A 121 -29.95 -25.57 18.41
N TRP A 122 -29.96 -24.23 18.28
CA TRP A 122 -29.89 -23.30 19.43
C TRP A 122 -31.11 -22.35 19.53
N ASP A 123 -31.80 -22.06 18.43
CA ASP A 123 -32.99 -21.20 18.44
C ASP A 123 -34.25 -21.90 19.03
N GLU A 124 -34.22 -23.23 19.24
CA GLU A 124 -35.36 -24.05 19.73
C GLU A 124 -35.37 -24.28 21.26
N ARG A 125 -34.48 -23.62 22.01
CA ARG A 125 -34.41 -23.74 23.49
C ARG A 125 -34.55 -22.42 24.26
N SER A 126 -34.96 -21.35 23.57
CA SER A 126 -34.87 -19.96 24.06
C SER A 126 -36.14 -19.13 23.77
N ARG A 127 -37.33 -19.73 23.90
CA ARG A 127 -38.63 -19.05 23.73
C ARG A 127 -39.72 -19.57 24.67
N GLU A 128 -39.67 -19.12 25.92
CA GLU A 128 -40.83 -19.05 26.80
C GLU A 128 -40.65 -17.87 27.76
N GLU A 129 -41.75 -17.17 28.10
CA GLU A 129 -41.84 -16.02 29.02
C GLU A 129 -41.11 -14.71 28.59
N LEU A 130 -41.62 -13.48 28.83
CA LEU A 130 -42.90 -13.01 29.39
C LEU A 130 -43.27 -11.59 28.85
N SER A 131 -44.45 -11.06 29.21
CA SER A 131 -45.09 -9.84 28.67
C SER A 131 -44.81 -8.55 29.50
N PRO A 132 -44.84 -7.32 28.93
CA PRO A 132 -44.52 -6.07 29.64
C PRO A 132 -45.72 -5.33 30.27
N ALA A 133 -45.46 -4.44 31.26
CA ALA A 133 -46.43 -3.47 31.81
C ALA A 133 -45.80 -2.21 32.46
N ASP A 134 -46.45 -1.06 32.23
CA ASP A 134 -46.68 0.14 33.08
C ASP A 134 -45.57 0.97 33.79
N CYS A 135 -45.19 2.07 33.11
CA CYS A 135 -45.51 3.49 33.41
C CYS A 135 -45.38 4.15 34.83
N SER A 136 -44.94 5.42 34.80
CA SER A 136 -45.05 6.50 35.83
C SER A 136 -43.93 6.54 36.90
N ARG A 137 -43.49 7.68 37.49
CA ARG A 137 -44.04 9.07 37.59
C ARG A 137 -42.93 10.05 38.05
N GLY A 138 -42.95 11.34 37.68
CA GLY A 138 -42.10 12.36 38.35
C GLY A 138 -41.82 13.66 37.55
N SER A 139 -42.28 14.81 38.05
CA SER A 139 -42.17 16.18 37.46
C SER A 139 -42.79 17.21 38.44
N PRO A 140 -42.65 18.55 38.26
CA PRO A 140 -41.56 19.38 37.71
C PRO A 140 -41.17 20.52 38.70
N VAL A 141 -40.44 21.56 38.26
CA VAL A 141 -40.63 22.99 38.67
C VAL A 141 -39.87 23.95 37.72
N SER A 142 -40.37 25.18 37.59
CA SER A 142 -39.97 26.39 36.79
C SER A 142 -38.52 26.58 36.28
N GLY A 143 -38.25 27.41 35.25
CA GLY A 143 -39.09 28.48 34.67
C GLY A 143 -38.65 29.01 33.28
N VAL A 144 -39.24 30.13 32.81
CA VAL A 144 -39.35 30.48 31.37
C VAL A 144 -39.13 31.98 31.06
N SER A 145 -38.33 32.28 30.01
CA SER A 145 -38.31 33.50 29.16
C SER A 145 -37.27 33.28 28.03
N VAL A 146 -37.44 33.45 26.71
CA VAL A 146 -38.42 34.16 25.84
C VAL A 146 -38.28 35.70 25.94
N THR A 147 -38.11 36.51 24.88
CA THR A 147 -38.16 36.35 23.39
C THR A 147 -36.73 36.32 22.74
N GLU A 148 -36.36 36.65 21.47
CA GLU A 148 -37.00 37.35 20.32
C GLU A 148 -36.54 36.89 18.89
N GLN A 149 -35.81 37.70 18.12
CA GLN A 149 -35.82 37.74 16.63
C GLN A 149 -34.48 38.07 15.94
N MET A 150 -34.43 37.71 14.64
CA MET A 150 -33.72 38.34 13.51
C MET A 150 -32.20 38.61 13.56
N ALA A 151 -31.46 37.89 12.68
CA ALA A 151 -30.62 38.50 11.65
C ALA A 151 -30.33 37.49 10.50
N LYS A 152 -30.31 37.96 9.24
CA LYS A 152 -29.70 37.26 8.10
C LYS A 152 -28.36 37.94 7.74
N PRO A 153 -27.20 37.29 7.89
CA PRO A 153 -25.98 37.71 7.21
C PRO A 153 -26.02 37.23 5.75
N LEU A 154 -25.86 38.16 4.79
CA LEU A 154 -25.60 37.81 3.40
C LEU A 154 -24.14 37.38 3.26
N LEU A 155 -23.89 36.08 3.25
CA LEU A 155 -22.57 35.52 2.90
C LEU A 155 -22.41 35.50 1.38
N ASN A 156 -21.70 36.50 0.86
CA ASN A 156 -21.25 36.51 -0.54
C ASN A 156 -20.37 35.28 -0.82
N PRO A 157 -20.57 34.54 -1.92
CA PRO A 157 -19.69 33.46 -2.32
C PRO A 157 -18.39 34.03 -2.89
N ASN A 158 -17.36 34.20 -2.07
CA ASN A 158 -16.02 34.55 -2.54
C ASN A 158 -15.49 33.43 -3.47
N PRO A 159 -15.19 33.71 -4.75
CA PRO A 159 -14.79 32.70 -5.73
C PRO A 159 -13.29 32.37 -5.63
N SER A 160 -12.83 31.98 -4.44
CA SER A 160 -11.41 31.76 -4.15
C SER A 160 -11.11 30.59 -3.21
N SER A 161 -12.04 29.64 -3.05
CA SER A 161 -11.72 28.33 -2.46
C SER A 161 -10.93 27.50 -3.49
N ALA A 162 -9.62 27.68 -3.53
CA ALA A 162 -8.74 26.87 -4.37
C ALA A 162 -8.91 25.39 -4.01
N ARG A 163 -9.42 24.58 -4.95
CA ARG A 163 -9.59 23.13 -4.75
C ARG A 163 -8.23 22.54 -4.44
N HIS A 164 -8.11 21.91 -3.27
CA HIS A 164 -6.84 21.40 -2.79
C HIS A 164 -6.52 20.06 -3.47
N LEU A 165 -6.05 20.16 -4.71
CA LEU A 165 -5.69 19.05 -5.58
C LEU A 165 -4.34 18.47 -5.15
N THR A 166 -4.38 17.42 -4.33
CA THR A 166 -3.18 16.67 -3.93
C THR A 166 -2.76 15.73 -5.07
N PRO A 167 -1.47 15.71 -5.50
CA PRO A 167 -1.01 14.77 -6.52
C PRO A 167 -1.01 13.34 -5.97
N VAL A 168 -1.53 12.39 -6.74
CA VAL A 168 -1.74 11.00 -6.32
C VAL A 168 -1.30 9.99 -7.38
N ALA A 169 -0.76 8.87 -6.90
CA ALA A 169 -0.65 7.64 -7.67
C ALA A 169 -1.94 6.83 -7.47
N ILE A 170 -2.42 6.19 -8.53
CA ILE A 170 -3.58 5.30 -8.51
C ILE A 170 -3.16 3.97 -9.11
N LYS A 171 -3.05 2.93 -8.27
CA LYS A 171 -2.78 1.56 -8.69
C LYS A 171 -4.10 0.85 -8.98
N VAL A 172 -4.19 0.18 -10.13
CA VAL A 172 -5.39 -0.53 -10.58
C VAL A 172 -5.04 -1.95 -11.04
N LEU A 173 -5.70 -2.94 -10.43
CA LEU A 173 -5.47 -4.37 -10.65
C LEU A 173 -5.77 -4.79 -12.11
N HIS A 174 -4.93 -5.67 -12.68
CA HIS A 174 -5.11 -6.16 -14.05
C HIS A 174 -6.35 -7.06 -14.22
N PRO A 175 -7.02 -7.02 -15.39
CA PRO A 175 -8.24 -7.79 -15.66
C PRO A 175 -8.03 -9.30 -15.54
N GLY A 176 -8.92 -9.97 -14.80
CA GLY A 176 -8.92 -11.43 -14.64
C GLY A 176 -7.79 -12.00 -13.77
N LEU A 177 -6.86 -11.18 -13.27
CA LEU A 177 -5.69 -11.62 -12.52
C LEU A 177 -6.04 -12.48 -11.30
N VAL A 178 -7.05 -12.08 -10.53
CA VAL A 178 -7.52 -12.83 -9.34
C VAL A 178 -7.89 -14.26 -9.72
N HIS A 179 -8.61 -14.44 -10.83
CA HIS A 179 -9.02 -15.77 -11.30
C HIS A 179 -7.84 -16.58 -11.86
N GLN A 180 -6.90 -15.94 -12.57
CA GLN A 180 -5.68 -16.59 -13.04
C GLN A 180 -4.83 -17.10 -11.87
N VAL A 181 -4.61 -16.28 -10.84
CA VAL A 181 -3.85 -16.67 -9.65
C VAL A 181 -4.56 -17.77 -8.86
N GLN A 182 -5.90 -17.71 -8.72
CA GLN A 182 -6.68 -18.80 -8.11
C GLN A 182 -6.56 -20.12 -8.89
N MET A 183 -6.53 -20.07 -10.23
CA MET A 183 -6.36 -21.26 -11.07
C MET A 183 -4.94 -21.83 -10.97
N ASP A 184 -3.91 -20.98 -11.05
CA ASP A 184 -2.50 -21.38 -10.86
C ASP A 184 -2.32 -22.06 -9.49
N LEU A 185 -2.83 -21.46 -8.40
CA LEU A 185 -2.75 -22.02 -7.05
C LEU A 185 -3.52 -23.34 -6.90
N PHE A 186 -4.69 -23.48 -7.53
CA PHE A 186 -5.43 -24.75 -7.56
C PHE A 186 -4.63 -25.86 -8.27
N LEU A 187 -4.04 -25.55 -9.43
CA LEU A 187 -3.22 -26.49 -10.19
C LEU A 187 -1.92 -26.85 -9.44
N MET A 188 -1.29 -25.89 -8.76
CA MET A 188 -0.12 -26.13 -7.91
C MET A 188 -0.44 -27.07 -6.74
N LYS A 189 -1.58 -26.89 -6.07
CA LYS A 189 -2.04 -27.78 -4.98
C LYS A 189 -2.37 -29.18 -5.47
N MET A 190 -3.06 -29.30 -6.61
CA MET A 190 -3.29 -30.59 -7.27
C MET A 190 -1.95 -31.30 -7.57
N GLY A 191 -0.98 -30.57 -8.13
CA GLY A 191 0.36 -31.07 -8.43
C GLY A 191 1.14 -31.50 -7.19
N SER A 192 1.17 -30.68 -6.13
CA SER A 192 1.91 -30.99 -4.90
C SER A 192 1.36 -32.24 -4.20
N HIS A 193 0.04 -32.43 -4.19
CA HIS A 193 -0.58 -33.65 -3.68
C HIS A 193 -0.23 -34.89 -4.52
N ILE A 194 -0.23 -34.80 -5.85
CA ILE A 194 0.15 -35.91 -6.74
C ILE A 194 1.63 -36.28 -6.55
N ILE A 195 2.53 -35.30 -6.51
CA ILE A 195 3.97 -35.55 -6.31
C ILE A 195 4.25 -36.11 -4.90
N GLY A 196 3.50 -35.68 -3.88
CA GLY A 196 3.60 -36.22 -2.51
C GLY A 196 3.23 -37.71 -2.35
N LEU A 197 2.57 -38.30 -3.36
CA LEU A 197 2.32 -39.75 -3.41
C LEU A 197 3.51 -40.56 -3.97
N LEU A 198 4.45 -39.90 -4.67
CA LEU A 198 5.61 -40.58 -5.27
C LEU A 198 6.68 -40.91 -4.20
N PRO A 199 7.27 -42.13 -4.23
CA PRO A 199 8.42 -42.46 -3.39
C PRO A 199 9.59 -41.48 -3.63
N GLY A 200 10.27 -41.10 -2.55
CA GLY A 200 11.43 -40.19 -2.59
C GLY A 200 11.10 -38.70 -2.46
N PHE A 201 10.00 -38.21 -3.06
CA PHE A 201 9.71 -36.77 -3.15
C PHE A 201 9.19 -36.12 -1.85
N LYS A 202 8.93 -36.92 -0.80
CA LYS A 202 8.44 -36.42 0.50
C LYS A 202 9.39 -35.44 1.20
N TRP A 203 10.68 -35.46 0.89
CA TRP A 203 11.67 -34.57 1.50
C TRP A 203 11.60 -33.11 0.99
N LEU A 204 10.81 -32.85 -0.06
CA LEU A 204 10.67 -31.52 -0.65
C LEU A 204 9.55 -30.66 -0.02
N SER A 205 8.72 -31.21 0.88
CA SER A 205 7.62 -30.46 1.54
C SER A 205 6.73 -29.62 0.60
N LEU A 206 6.51 -30.07 -0.64
CA LEU A 206 5.87 -29.26 -1.70
C LEU A 206 4.48 -28.70 -1.32
N THR A 207 3.71 -29.42 -0.51
CA THR A 207 2.41 -28.92 -0.01
C THR A 207 2.58 -27.67 0.86
N GLU A 208 3.55 -27.66 1.77
CA GLU A 208 3.84 -26.55 2.68
C GLU A 208 4.36 -25.34 1.90
N ILE A 209 5.24 -25.59 0.92
CA ILE A 209 5.72 -24.58 -0.05
C ILE A 209 4.55 -23.92 -0.80
N VAL A 210 3.58 -24.70 -1.29
CA VAL A 210 2.43 -24.17 -2.01
C VAL A 210 1.45 -23.43 -1.08
N GLU A 211 1.34 -23.82 0.19
CA GLU A 211 0.54 -23.09 1.18
C GLU A 211 1.19 -21.75 1.60
N GLU A 212 2.52 -21.65 1.72
CA GLU A 212 3.17 -20.35 1.92
C GLU A 212 3.11 -19.47 0.67
N PHE A 213 3.30 -20.05 -0.52
CA PHE A 213 3.17 -19.32 -1.78
C PHE A 213 1.74 -18.78 -2.01
N GLU A 214 0.70 -19.55 -1.64
CA GLU A 214 -0.69 -19.07 -1.65
C GLU A 214 -0.87 -17.82 -0.78
N LYS A 215 -0.37 -17.83 0.46
CA LYS A 215 -0.52 -16.67 1.38
C LYS A 215 0.10 -15.42 0.77
N LEU A 216 1.30 -15.54 0.21
CA LEU A 216 1.98 -14.43 -0.47
C LEU A 216 1.21 -13.95 -1.70
N MET A 217 0.74 -14.87 -2.56
CA MET A 217 0.00 -14.49 -3.76
C MET A 217 -1.37 -13.86 -3.47
N ILE A 218 -2.06 -14.29 -2.40
CA ILE A 218 -3.31 -13.65 -1.96
C ILE A 218 -3.07 -12.21 -1.47
N GLN A 219 -2.00 -11.97 -0.71
CA GLN A 219 -1.62 -10.61 -0.29
C GLN A 219 -1.25 -9.73 -1.49
N GLN A 220 -0.70 -10.33 -2.54
CA GLN A 220 -0.25 -9.66 -3.76
C GLN A 220 -1.35 -9.34 -4.77
N ILE A 221 -2.60 -9.80 -4.57
CA ILE A 221 -3.75 -9.47 -5.44
C ILE A 221 -4.85 -8.67 -4.73
N ASP A 222 -4.60 -8.23 -3.49
CA ASP A 222 -5.49 -7.39 -2.70
C ASP A 222 -4.71 -6.17 -2.19
N LEU A 223 -4.87 -5.03 -2.89
CA LEU A 223 -4.11 -3.81 -2.64
C LEU A 223 -4.34 -3.19 -1.25
N ARG A 224 -5.31 -3.71 -0.47
CA ARG A 224 -5.51 -3.34 0.94
C ARG A 224 -4.40 -3.88 1.84
N TYR A 225 -3.69 -4.94 1.43
CA TYR A 225 -2.49 -5.41 2.14
C TYR A 225 -1.35 -4.41 1.95
N GLU A 226 -1.05 -4.02 0.71
CA GLU A 226 -0.06 -2.98 0.42
C GLU A 226 -0.37 -1.69 1.20
N ALA A 227 -1.63 -1.21 1.18
CA ALA A 227 -2.03 -0.02 1.93
C ALA A 227 -1.74 -0.13 3.45
N ARG A 228 -2.02 -1.29 4.07
CA ARG A 228 -1.70 -1.54 5.50
C ARG A 228 -0.19 -1.59 5.74
N ASN A 229 0.57 -2.15 4.80
CA ASN A 229 2.02 -2.23 4.89
C ASN A 229 2.65 -0.83 4.82
N LEU A 230 2.21 0.01 3.87
CA LEU A 230 2.57 1.43 3.78
C LEU A 230 2.24 2.20 5.07
N GLU A 231 1.05 1.99 5.65
CA GLU A 231 0.66 2.60 6.92
C GLU A 231 1.59 2.19 8.08
N ARG A 232 1.96 0.91 8.19
CA ARG A 232 2.91 0.42 9.20
C ARG A 232 4.32 0.93 8.95
N PHE A 233 4.81 0.93 7.72
CA PHE A 233 6.11 1.50 7.37
C PHE A 233 6.20 3.00 7.72
N ARG A 234 5.15 3.77 7.41
CA ARG A 234 5.09 5.19 7.81
C ARG A 234 5.12 5.39 9.31
N GLN A 235 4.43 4.55 10.09
CA GLN A 235 4.47 4.59 11.55
C GLN A 235 5.85 4.23 12.10
N ASN A 236 6.46 3.18 11.55
CA ASN A 236 7.80 2.74 11.93
C ASN A 236 8.86 3.82 11.69
N PHE A 237 8.76 4.60 10.61
CA PHE A 237 9.77 5.57 10.18
C PHE A 237 9.45 7.03 10.57
N LEU A 238 8.51 7.29 11.50
CA LEU A 238 8.17 8.66 11.96
C LEU A 238 9.36 9.44 12.56
N ASP A 239 10.38 8.74 13.05
CA ASP A 239 11.60 9.27 13.66
C ASP A 239 12.77 9.46 12.67
N VAL A 240 12.62 9.02 11.41
CA VAL A 240 13.68 9.00 10.40
C VAL A 240 13.44 10.05 9.32
N ASP A 241 14.19 11.16 9.36
CA ASP A 241 13.98 12.31 8.46
C ASP A 241 14.41 12.07 6.99
N PHE A 242 15.11 10.97 6.71
CA PHE A 242 15.67 10.64 5.40
C PHE A 242 14.99 9.44 4.70
N VAL A 243 13.88 8.90 5.23
CA VAL A 243 13.10 7.82 4.61
C VAL A 243 11.62 8.20 4.57
N LYS A 244 10.94 7.88 3.46
CA LYS A 244 9.53 8.20 3.24
C LYS A 244 8.83 7.08 2.49
N PHE A 245 7.52 6.92 2.75
CA PHE A 245 6.63 6.02 2.04
C PHE A 245 5.37 6.80 1.62
N PRO A 246 4.76 6.53 0.44
CA PRO A 246 3.49 7.11 0.02
C PRO A 246 2.39 6.99 1.09
N THR A 247 1.44 7.92 1.07
CA THR A 247 0.32 7.95 2.02
C THR A 247 -0.93 7.36 1.37
N PRO A 248 -1.43 6.16 1.75
CA PRO A 248 -2.72 5.66 1.28
C PRO A 248 -3.86 6.60 1.68
N LEU A 249 -4.70 6.99 0.71
CA LEU A 249 -5.75 7.98 0.93
C LEU A 249 -7.10 7.32 1.20
N ARG A 250 -7.35 6.91 2.45
CA ARG A 250 -8.67 6.40 2.86
C ARG A 250 -9.76 7.48 2.67
N PRO A 251 -10.96 7.13 2.14
CA PRO A 251 -11.49 5.79 1.88
C PRO A 251 -11.22 5.25 0.46
N LEU A 252 -10.35 5.89 -0.33
CA LEU A 252 -10.04 5.51 -1.72
C LEU A 252 -9.09 4.30 -1.83
N VAL A 253 -9.39 3.25 -1.06
CA VAL A 253 -8.63 2.00 -1.01
C VAL A 253 -9.60 0.81 -0.96
N THR A 254 -9.54 -0.04 -1.97
CA THR A 254 -10.31 -1.29 -2.13
C THR A 254 -9.34 -2.44 -2.47
N ALA A 255 -9.85 -3.65 -2.69
CA ALA A 255 -9.00 -4.77 -3.13
C ALA A 255 -8.38 -4.52 -4.52
N ASP A 256 -9.17 -3.95 -5.45
CA ASP A 256 -8.78 -3.74 -6.84
C ASP A 256 -8.08 -2.39 -7.11
N VAL A 257 -8.23 -1.39 -6.22
CA VAL A 257 -7.74 -0.02 -6.43
C VAL A 257 -7.12 0.56 -5.15
N LEU A 258 -5.90 1.10 -5.27
CA LEU A 258 -5.21 1.86 -4.21
C LEU A 258 -4.84 3.26 -4.71
N VAL A 259 -5.37 4.29 -4.03
CA VAL A 259 -4.94 5.69 -4.22
C VAL A 259 -3.98 6.10 -3.10
N GLU A 260 -2.82 6.64 -3.46
CA GLU A 260 -1.77 7.08 -2.53
C GLU A 260 -1.13 8.41 -2.97
N THR A 261 -0.41 9.11 -2.08
CA THR A 261 0.27 10.37 -2.45
C THR A 261 1.40 10.14 -3.47
N PHE A 262 1.40 10.91 -4.57
CA PHE A 262 2.47 10.84 -5.56
C PHE A 262 3.70 11.61 -5.06
N GLU A 263 4.87 10.97 -5.15
CA GLU A 263 6.13 11.52 -4.66
C GLU A 263 7.06 11.86 -5.82
N GLU A 264 7.12 13.15 -6.20
CA GLU A 264 8.04 13.63 -7.24
C GLU A 264 9.50 13.35 -6.84
N SER A 265 10.12 12.36 -7.50
CA SER A 265 11.42 11.78 -7.15
C SER A 265 11.97 10.94 -8.31
N GLU A 266 13.25 10.56 -8.26
CA GLU A 266 13.94 9.83 -9.34
C GLU A 266 14.38 8.42 -8.90
N PRO A 267 14.38 7.40 -9.77
CA PRO A 267 14.90 6.07 -9.42
C PRO A 267 16.35 6.08 -8.94
N ILE A 268 16.65 5.33 -7.87
CA ILE A 268 18.00 5.25 -7.30
C ILE A 268 19.04 4.75 -8.32
N SER A 269 18.61 4.03 -9.35
CA SER A 269 19.47 3.58 -10.46
C SER A 269 20.24 4.72 -11.14
N ARG A 270 19.65 5.93 -11.27
CA ARG A 270 20.36 7.13 -11.78
C ARG A 270 21.62 7.47 -10.97
N TYR A 271 21.61 7.13 -9.69
CA TYR A 271 22.68 7.46 -8.74
C TYR A 271 23.77 6.37 -8.63
N LEU A 272 23.62 5.23 -9.32
CA LEU A 272 24.58 4.12 -9.26
C LEU A 272 25.76 4.29 -10.25
N HIS A 273 25.65 5.18 -11.23
CA HIS A 273 26.65 5.38 -12.28
C HIS A 273 27.95 6.02 -11.76
N ALA A 274 29.07 5.77 -12.46
CA ALA A 274 30.41 6.18 -12.04
C ALA A 274 30.65 7.71 -12.09
N GLU A 275 29.87 8.43 -12.89
CA GLU A 275 29.95 9.89 -13.07
C GLU A 275 29.34 10.66 -11.87
N ILE A 276 28.57 9.98 -11.03
CA ILE A 276 27.94 10.56 -9.83
C ILE A 276 28.98 10.67 -8.70
N ALA A 277 29.04 11.85 -8.07
CA ALA A 277 29.98 12.16 -7.00
C ALA A 277 30.01 11.07 -5.90
N THR A 278 31.21 10.59 -5.57
CA THR A 278 31.44 9.49 -4.62
C THR A 278 30.81 9.74 -3.25
N GLU A 279 30.84 10.99 -2.77
CA GLU A 279 30.21 11.40 -1.50
C GLU A 279 28.69 11.17 -1.51
N LEU A 280 28.00 11.56 -2.59
CA LEU A 280 26.55 11.35 -2.74
C LEU A 280 26.23 9.85 -2.75
N ARG A 281 27.03 9.05 -3.48
CA ARG A 281 26.88 7.59 -3.50
C ARG A 281 27.11 6.95 -2.14
N GLN A 282 28.13 7.38 -1.40
CA GLN A 282 28.39 6.92 -0.02
C GLN A 282 27.27 7.32 0.93
N ARG A 283 26.72 8.53 0.80
CA ARG A 283 25.60 9.03 1.61
C ARG A 283 24.31 8.23 1.34
N LEU A 284 23.96 8.00 0.08
CA LEU A 284 22.82 7.17 -0.30
C LEU A 284 22.99 5.70 0.15
N ALA A 285 24.20 5.14 0.02
CA ALA A 285 24.50 3.81 0.52
C ALA A 285 24.37 3.72 2.05
N LYS A 286 24.85 4.71 2.81
CA LYS A 286 24.65 4.78 4.27
C LYS A 286 23.17 4.85 4.62
N MET A 287 22.41 5.75 3.99
CA MET A 287 20.96 5.87 4.19
C MET A 287 20.24 4.54 3.91
N GLY A 288 20.61 3.84 2.83
CA GLY A 288 20.06 2.52 2.51
C GLY A 288 20.40 1.45 3.55
N MET A 289 21.64 1.41 4.05
CA MET A 289 22.04 0.49 5.12
C MET A 289 21.33 0.79 6.44
N ASP A 290 21.31 2.05 6.89
CA ASP A 290 20.65 2.47 8.13
C ASP A 290 19.14 2.09 8.09
N MET A 291 18.49 2.31 6.94
CA MET A 291 17.09 1.94 6.67
C MET A 291 16.86 0.42 6.70
N LEU A 292 17.69 -0.37 6.01
CA LEU A 292 17.60 -1.84 5.99
C LEU A 292 17.82 -2.43 7.39
N LEU A 293 18.84 -1.95 8.10
CA LEU A 293 19.16 -2.39 9.46
C LEU A 293 18.03 -2.04 10.44
N LYS A 294 17.35 -0.89 10.27
CA LYS A 294 16.15 -0.56 11.08
C LYS A 294 15.00 -1.52 10.82
N MET A 295 14.62 -1.74 9.55
CA MET A 295 13.54 -2.66 9.17
C MET A 295 13.77 -4.08 9.72
N ILE A 296 15.00 -4.59 9.60
CA ILE A 296 15.38 -5.91 10.08
C ILE A 296 15.46 -5.91 11.61
N PHE A 297 16.40 -5.16 12.20
CA PHE A 297 16.80 -5.35 13.60
C PHE A 297 15.98 -4.58 14.62
N VAL A 298 15.35 -3.46 14.24
CA VAL A 298 14.51 -2.66 15.16
C VAL A 298 13.04 -3.06 14.99
N ASP A 299 12.54 -3.00 13.76
CA ASP A 299 11.11 -3.06 13.47
C ASP A 299 10.58 -4.50 13.27
N ASN A 300 11.47 -5.45 12.93
CA ASN A 300 11.12 -6.80 12.46
C ASN A 300 10.02 -6.79 11.39
N PHE A 301 10.08 -5.82 10.48
CA PHE A 301 9.11 -5.60 9.41
C PHE A 301 9.86 -5.14 8.17
N VAL A 302 10.19 -6.09 7.30
CA VAL A 302 11.13 -5.90 6.19
C VAL A 302 10.39 -5.79 4.87
N HIS A 303 10.66 -4.73 4.12
CA HIS A 303 10.19 -4.59 2.74
C HIS A 303 10.93 -5.61 1.86
N ALA A 304 10.23 -6.63 1.36
CA ALA A 304 10.89 -7.80 0.79
C ALA A 304 11.26 -7.63 -0.70
N ASP A 305 10.69 -6.64 -1.40
CA ASP A 305 10.96 -6.35 -2.82
C ASP A 305 11.66 -5.00 -3.05
N LEU A 306 12.83 -4.81 -2.42
CA LEU A 306 13.64 -3.59 -2.52
C LEU A 306 14.58 -3.58 -3.73
N HIS A 307 14.04 -3.80 -4.93
CA HIS A 307 14.79 -3.61 -6.18
C HIS A 307 14.93 -2.11 -6.56
N PRO A 308 15.90 -1.71 -7.40
CA PRO A 308 16.18 -0.29 -7.70
C PRO A 308 15.07 0.51 -8.41
N GLY A 309 13.92 -0.10 -8.72
CA GLY A 309 12.71 0.62 -9.20
C GLY A 309 11.78 1.05 -8.07
N ASN A 310 11.78 0.30 -6.96
CA ASN A 310 10.98 0.58 -5.77
C ASN A 310 11.67 1.53 -4.78
N ILE A 311 12.90 1.94 -5.08
CA ILE A 311 13.68 2.91 -4.29
C ILE A 311 13.91 4.16 -5.15
N LEU A 312 13.24 5.26 -4.79
CA LEU A 312 13.44 6.57 -5.41
C LEU A 312 14.22 7.51 -4.47
N VAL A 313 14.83 8.54 -5.05
CA VAL A 313 15.59 9.59 -4.37
C VAL A 313 14.88 10.92 -4.56
N GLN A 314 14.57 11.59 -3.45
CA GLN A 314 13.96 12.91 -3.42
C GLN A 314 14.93 13.91 -2.78
N GLY A 315 15.25 15.00 -3.46
CA GLY A 315 16.20 16.02 -2.98
C GLY A 315 16.98 16.67 -4.13
N THR A 316 17.69 17.76 -3.85
CA THR A 316 18.55 18.43 -4.84
C THR A 316 19.91 17.74 -4.89
N ALA A 317 20.01 16.67 -5.70
CA ALA A 317 21.27 15.98 -5.93
C ALA A 317 22.25 16.74 -6.85
N HIS A 318 21.79 17.80 -7.53
CA HIS A 318 22.66 18.76 -8.19
C HIS A 318 23.50 19.54 -7.17
N VAL A 319 24.69 19.01 -6.88
CA VAL A 319 25.84 19.83 -6.48
C VAL A 319 26.23 20.65 -7.71
N SER A 320 25.81 21.91 -7.76
CA SER A 320 25.89 22.75 -8.96
C SER A 320 27.32 23.16 -9.33
N THR A 321 28.03 22.31 -10.07
CA THR A 321 29.10 22.78 -10.96
C THR A 321 28.47 23.60 -12.10
N SER A 322 28.41 24.92 -11.89
CA SER A 322 27.90 25.95 -12.81
C SER A 322 26.39 25.99 -13.06
N CYS A 323 25.68 26.74 -12.21
CA CYS A 323 24.69 27.71 -12.71
C CYS A 323 24.78 29.01 -11.88
N LYS A 324 24.90 30.16 -12.55
CA LYS A 324 24.83 31.51 -11.94
C LYS A 324 23.48 32.13 -12.29
N GLU A 325 22.44 31.85 -11.50
CA GLU A 325 21.16 32.54 -11.64
C GLU A 325 21.25 33.92 -10.98
N GLN A 326 21.70 34.91 -11.75
CA GLN A 326 21.77 36.31 -11.30
C GLN A 326 20.38 36.96 -11.31
N THR A 327 19.68 36.96 -10.17
CA THR A 327 18.54 37.83 -9.92
C THR A 327 18.99 39.28 -9.74
N ALA A 328 19.10 40.01 -10.85
CA ALA A 328 19.37 41.44 -10.83
C ALA A 328 18.13 42.22 -10.36
N ILE A 329 18.13 42.66 -9.11
CA ILE A 329 17.23 43.71 -8.63
C ILE A 329 18.00 45.03 -8.68
N VAL A 330 17.52 45.97 -9.49
CA VAL A 330 18.03 47.34 -9.56
C VAL A 330 17.10 48.24 -8.76
N ASP A 331 17.61 48.80 -7.67
CA ASP A 331 17.15 50.08 -7.14
C ASP A 331 18.37 50.86 -6.60
N LEU A 332 18.21 52.16 -6.37
CA LEU A 332 19.29 53.06 -5.99
C LEU A 332 19.56 53.02 -4.47
N CYS A 333 20.86 53.01 -4.14
CA CYS A 333 21.46 53.13 -2.80
C CYS A 333 21.40 51.88 -1.89
N ASP A 334 22.58 51.51 -1.38
CA ASP A 334 22.84 50.71 -0.18
C ASP A 334 22.28 49.27 -0.10
N THR A 335 22.53 48.46 -1.14
CA THR A 335 22.18 47.04 -1.16
C THR A 335 23.23 46.13 -0.48
N LEU A 336 22.93 45.63 0.73
CA LEU A 336 23.58 44.43 1.27
C LEU A 336 23.02 43.18 0.57
N VAL A 337 23.83 42.51 -0.25
CA VAL A 337 23.46 41.24 -0.88
C VAL A 337 23.53 40.11 0.15
N VAL A 338 22.40 39.82 0.79
CA VAL A 338 22.24 38.62 1.62
C VAL A 338 21.90 37.45 0.71
N GLU A 339 22.89 36.60 0.44
CA GLU A 339 22.72 35.37 -0.35
C GLU A 339 21.94 34.32 0.46
N VAL A 340 20.61 34.45 0.51
CA VAL A 340 19.72 33.47 1.13
C VAL A 340 19.66 32.23 0.24
N GLN A 341 20.62 31.32 0.42
CA GLN A 341 20.52 29.98 -0.14
C GLN A 341 19.22 29.33 0.34
N PRO A 342 18.36 28.81 -0.56
CA PRO A 342 17.18 28.07 -0.14
C PRO A 342 17.64 26.84 0.65
N PRO A 343 16.90 26.41 1.69
CA PRO A 343 17.32 25.28 2.51
C PRO A 343 17.49 24.04 1.63
N LEU A 344 18.73 23.53 1.57
CA LEU A 344 19.11 22.35 0.81
C LEU A 344 18.08 21.24 1.08
N ARG A 345 17.34 20.81 0.05
CA ARG A 345 16.34 19.76 0.20
C ARG A 345 17.06 18.50 0.66
N ARG A 346 16.86 18.11 1.93
CA ARG A 346 17.48 16.92 2.52
C ARG A 346 17.21 15.72 1.62
N LEU A 347 18.26 14.99 1.28
CA LEU A 347 18.16 13.74 0.53
C LEU A 347 17.30 12.77 1.33
N CYS A 348 16.26 12.26 0.67
CA CYS A 348 15.30 11.32 1.23
C CYS A 348 15.16 10.12 0.28
N LEU A 349 15.15 8.92 0.83
CA LEU A 349 14.75 7.71 0.11
C LEU A 349 13.23 7.59 0.17
N VAL A 350 12.58 7.52 -0.98
CA VAL A 350 11.15 7.23 -1.08
C VAL A 350 11.00 5.77 -1.49
N LEU A 351 10.33 4.96 -0.68
CA LEU A 351 10.07 3.56 -0.96
C LEU A 351 8.65 3.32 -1.48
N LEU A 352 8.54 2.56 -2.57
CA LEU A 352 7.30 2.21 -3.27
C LEU A 352 7.09 0.68 -3.29
N ASP A 353 5.85 0.25 -3.56
CA ASP A 353 5.42 -1.16 -3.68
C ASP A 353 5.72 -2.01 -2.43
N ALA A 354 5.12 -1.59 -1.31
CA ALA A 354 5.14 -2.33 -0.06
C ALA A 354 4.25 -3.58 -0.08
N GLY A 355 3.97 -4.16 -1.25
CA GLY A 355 3.08 -5.30 -1.40
C GLY A 355 3.62 -6.59 -0.78
N ILE A 356 4.95 -6.78 -0.70
CA ILE A 356 5.59 -7.95 -0.08
C ILE A 356 6.37 -7.50 1.17
N VAL A 357 6.06 -8.11 2.30
CA VAL A 357 6.73 -7.88 3.59
C VAL A 357 7.12 -9.19 4.25
N ALA A 358 8.21 -9.16 5.03
CA ALA A 358 8.70 -10.29 5.80
C ALA A 358 8.87 -9.92 7.29
N GLU A 359 8.49 -10.85 8.16
CA GLU A 359 8.61 -10.75 9.63
C GLU A 359 9.13 -12.09 10.16
N LEU A 360 10.08 -12.09 11.10
CA LEU A 360 10.52 -13.30 11.80
C LEU A 360 9.65 -13.53 13.04
N GLN A 361 9.47 -14.79 13.47
CA GLN A 361 8.85 -15.06 14.76
C GLN A 361 9.78 -14.62 15.90
N SER A 362 9.24 -14.33 17.09
CA SER A 362 10.01 -13.78 18.21
C SER A 362 11.21 -14.64 18.63
N ALA A 363 11.15 -15.97 18.46
CA ALA A 363 12.26 -16.88 18.72
C ALA A 363 13.33 -16.81 17.62
N ASP A 364 12.92 -16.89 16.36
CA ASP A 364 13.82 -16.78 15.20
C ASP A 364 14.54 -15.42 15.17
N MET A 365 13.84 -14.35 15.56
CA MET A 365 14.39 -13.00 15.66
C MET A 365 15.43 -12.86 16.79
N GLN A 366 15.27 -13.59 17.90
CA GLN A 366 16.29 -13.67 18.95
C GLN A 366 17.52 -14.46 18.47
N ASN A 367 17.30 -15.60 17.82
CA ASN A 367 18.38 -16.42 17.24
C ASN A 367 19.17 -15.63 16.17
N PHE A 368 18.46 -14.92 15.28
CA PHE A 368 19.06 -14.11 14.22
C PHE A 368 19.88 -12.93 14.79
N ARG A 369 19.33 -12.21 15.79
CA ARG A 369 20.10 -11.18 16.53
C ARG A 369 21.35 -11.77 17.20
N ALA A 370 21.26 -12.96 17.80
CA ALA A 370 22.39 -13.60 18.46
C ALA A 370 23.50 -14.00 17.48
N VAL A 371 23.16 -14.66 16.37
CA VAL A 371 24.11 -15.03 15.30
C VAL A 371 24.76 -13.78 14.69
N PHE A 372 23.98 -12.75 14.37
CA PHE A 372 24.53 -11.50 13.84
C PHE A 372 25.47 -10.80 14.83
N THR A 373 25.12 -10.81 16.13
CA THR A 373 25.97 -10.25 17.20
C THR A 373 27.29 -11.02 17.33
N ALA A 374 27.27 -12.35 17.27
CA ALA A 374 28.48 -13.18 17.29
C ALA A 374 29.41 -12.87 16.11
N VAL A 375 28.86 -12.78 14.88
CA VAL A 375 29.62 -12.42 13.67
C VAL A 375 30.23 -11.01 13.78
N VAL A 376 29.49 -10.03 14.28
CA VAL A 376 30.01 -8.66 14.50
C VAL A 376 31.05 -8.59 15.62
N GLN A 377 31.00 -9.50 16.59
CA GLN A 377 31.97 -9.59 17.69
C GLN A 377 33.17 -10.51 17.37
N GLY A 378 33.16 -11.22 16.24
CA GLY A 378 34.24 -12.14 15.84
C GLY A 378 34.32 -13.42 16.68
N GLN A 379 33.17 -13.97 17.09
CA GLN A 379 33.03 -15.19 17.90
C GLN A 379 32.80 -16.44 17.05
#